data_AF-A0A7X6D925-F1
#
_entry.id   AF-A0A7X6D925-F1
#
_cell.length_a   1.000
_cell.length_b   1.000
_cell.length_c   1.000
_cell.angle_alpha   90.00
_cell.angle_beta   90.00
_cell.angle_gamma   90.00
#
_symmetry.space_group_name_H-M   'P 1'
#
loop_
_entity.id
_entity.type
_entity.pdbx_description
1 polymer ?
#
loop_
_entity_poly.entity_id
_entity_poly.type
_entity_poly.pdbx_seq_one_letter_code
_entity_poly.pdbx_strand_id
1 'polypeptide(L)'
;MAYKDRNELVLHDLHKLLEYKDSEKLRTVIYSYIFVFSRYLGYEIDMPENITLLKDVSVRDSNDTIIERIRITKNQSKLLELETLRHDAKKRRQQRYMQNKHGSETMDEYQDRLQLRRQESYQEYLKQKKDGISTTQVAKNLHMSRGRLYQIITAERKDGNR
;
A
#
# COMPACT_ATOMS: atom_id res chain seq x y z
N MET A 1 -4.68 -15.46 1.74
CA MET A 1 -5.97 -15.44 1.02
C MET A 1 -5.77 -16.21 -0.27
N ALA A 2 -6.56 -17.25 -0.52
CA ALA A 2 -6.47 -18.00 -1.77
C ALA A 2 -6.94 -17.09 -2.93
N TYR A 3 -6.48 -17.35 -4.16
CA TYR A 3 -6.90 -16.58 -5.34
C TYR A 3 -8.43 -16.59 -5.51
N LYS A 4 -9.09 -17.68 -5.10
CA LYS A 4 -10.54 -17.84 -5.14
C LYS A 4 -11.26 -16.75 -4.33
N ASP A 5 -11.00 -16.69 -3.02
CA ASP A 5 -11.65 -15.75 -2.10
C ASP A 5 -11.40 -14.29 -2.53
N ARG A 6 -10.16 -13.99 -2.98
CA ARG A 6 -9.83 -12.65 -3.48
C ARG A 6 -10.62 -12.30 -4.73
N ASN A 7 -10.70 -13.21 -5.71
CA ASN A 7 -11.36 -12.96 -6.99
C ASN A 7 -12.86 -12.73 -6.81
N GLU A 8 -13.49 -13.41 -5.86
CA GLU A 8 -14.89 -13.19 -5.50
C GLU A 8 -15.13 -11.77 -4.96
N LEU A 9 -14.29 -11.29 -4.05
CA LEU A 9 -14.40 -9.92 -3.55
C LEU A 9 -14.08 -8.86 -4.62
N VAL A 10 -13.10 -9.14 -5.49
CA VAL A 10 -12.77 -8.23 -6.60
C VAL A 10 -13.91 -8.16 -7.63
N LEU A 11 -14.60 -9.26 -7.91
CA LEU A 11 -15.76 -9.27 -8.82
C LEU A 11 -16.83 -8.27 -8.39
N HIS A 12 -17.15 -8.24 -7.10
CA HIS A 12 -18.12 -7.28 -6.56
C HIS A 12 -17.70 -5.82 -6.82
N ASP A 13 -16.43 -5.48 -6.59
CA ASP A 13 -15.89 -4.14 -6.89
C ASP A 13 -15.88 -3.83 -8.40
N LEU A 14 -15.65 -4.83 -9.25
CA LEU A 14 -15.66 -4.69 -10.71
C LEU A 14 -17.07 -4.38 -11.24
N HIS A 15 -18.12 -4.98 -10.68
CA HIS A 15 -19.50 -4.67 -11.05
C HIS A 15 -19.86 -3.21 -10.70
N LYS A 16 -19.49 -2.73 -9.51
CA LYS A 16 -19.68 -1.31 -9.15
C LYS A 16 -18.95 -0.36 -10.11
N LEU A 17 -17.75 -0.73 -10.53
CA LEU A 17 -16.96 0.06 -11.49
C LEU A 17 -17.57 0.06 -12.88
N LEU A 18 -18.20 -1.05 -13.28
CA LEU A 18 -18.80 -1.19 -14.59
C LEU A 18 -19.97 -0.23 -14.78
N GLU A 19 -20.80 -0.07 -13.75
CA GLU A 19 -21.92 0.88 -13.73
C GLU A 19 -21.46 2.34 -13.78
N TYR A 20 -20.26 2.62 -13.25
CA TYR A 20 -19.70 3.97 -13.17
C TYR A 20 -18.90 4.40 -14.41
N LYS A 21 -18.35 3.45 -15.18
CA LYS A 21 -17.41 3.74 -16.27
C LYS A 21 -18.12 3.71 -17.62
N ASP A 22 -18.23 4.87 -18.26
CA ASP A 22 -18.84 4.98 -19.60
C ASP A 22 -17.88 4.74 -20.78
N SER A 23 -16.57 4.76 -20.53
CA SER A 23 -15.59 4.54 -21.59
C SER A 23 -15.61 3.07 -22.04
N GLU A 24 -15.98 2.85 -23.30
CA GLU A 24 -16.01 1.53 -23.94
C GLU A 24 -14.71 0.75 -23.71
N LYS A 25 -13.55 1.38 -23.94
CA LYS A 25 -12.23 0.77 -23.70
C LYS A 25 -12.06 0.27 -22.26
N LEU A 26 -12.52 1.04 -21.27
CA LEU A 26 -12.40 0.65 -19.86
C LEU A 26 -13.44 -0.41 -19.48
N ARG A 27 -14.66 -0.32 -20.03
CA ARG A 27 -15.68 -1.36 -19.88
C ARG A 27 -15.17 -2.69 -20.42
N THR A 28 -14.52 -2.71 -21.59
CA THR A 28 -13.91 -3.93 -22.15
C THR A 28 -12.90 -4.56 -21.19
N VAL A 29 -12.04 -3.77 -20.56
CA VAL A 29 -11.10 -4.27 -19.55
C VAL A 29 -11.84 -4.85 -18.34
N ILE A 30 -12.84 -4.13 -17.82
CA ILE A 30 -13.64 -4.55 -16.66
C ILE A 30 -14.37 -5.86 -16.96
N TYR A 31 -15.06 -5.95 -18.10
CA TYR A 31 -15.76 -7.16 -18.54
C TYR A 31 -14.80 -8.34 -18.75
N SER A 32 -13.59 -8.09 -19.26
CA SER A 32 -12.58 -9.14 -19.41
C SER A 32 -12.17 -9.73 -18.06
N TYR A 33 -11.99 -8.89 -17.04
CA TYR A 33 -11.74 -9.35 -15.67
C TYR A 33 -12.94 -10.09 -15.07
N ILE A 34 -14.15 -9.56 -15.25
CA ILE A 34 -15.39 -10.20 -14.79
C ILE A 34 -15.51 -11.60 -15.41
N PHE A 35 -15.34 -11.73 -16.72
CA PHE A 35 -15.42 -13.01 -17.42
C PHE A 35 -14.40 -14.03 -16.89
N VAL A 36 -13.12 -13.63 -16.82
CA VAL A 36 -12.03 -14.52 -16.41
C VAL A 36 -12.19 -14.96 -14.96
N PHE A 37 -12.60 -14.06 -14.06
CA PHE A 37 -12.79 -14.40 -12.65
C PHE A 37 -14.04 -15.27 -12.44
N SER A 38 -15.15 -14.95 -13.10
CA SER A 38 -16.38 -15.74 -12.99
C SER A 38 -16.19 -17.16 -13.52
N ARG A 39 -15.51 -17.34 -14.67
CA ARG A 39 -15.15 -18.67 -15.16
C ARG A 39 -14.27 -19.45 -14.20
N TYR A 40 -13.30 -18.79 -13.57
CA TYR A 40 -12.43 -19.42 -12.57
C TYR A 40 -13.18 -19.85 -11.30
N LEU A 41 -14.21 -19.10 -10.92
CA LEU A 41 -15.08 -19.43 -9.78
C LEU A 41 -16.18 -20.44 -10.14
N GLY A 42 -16.38 -20.74 -11.43
CA GLY A 42 -17.38 -21.68 -11.92
C GLY A 42 -18.75 -21.05 -12.23
N TYR A 43 -18.82 -19.72 -12.35
CA TYR A 43 -20.02 -19.00 -12.74
C TYR A 43 -20.08 -18.81 -14.26
N GLU A 44 -21.27 -18.99 -14.83
CA GLU A 44 -21.58 -18.58 -16.20
C GLU A 44 -21.97 -17.11 -16.22
N ILE A 45 -21.45 -16.36 -17.19
CA ILE A 45 -21.78 -14.96 -17.40
C ILE A 45 -22.01 -14.72 -18.87
N ASP A 46 -23.14 -14.09 -19.17
CA ASP A 46 -23.44 -13.56 -20.49
C ASP A 46 -22.65 -12.28 -20.73
N MET A 47 -21.88 -12.29 -21.81
CA MET A 47 -21.07 -11.15 -22.22
C MET A 47 -21.84 -10.32 -23.25
N PRO A 48 -21.79 -8.98 -23.17
CA PRO A 48 -22.38 -8.13 -24.19
C PRO A 48 -21.73 -8.39 -25.55
N GLU A 49 -22.53 -8.47 -26.61
CA GLU A 49 -22.09 -8.80 -27.97
C GLU A 49 -21.06 -7.82 -28.54
N ASN A 50 -21.05 -6.58 -28.05
CA ASN A 50 -20.16 -5.52 -28.49
C ASN A 50 -18.79 -5.52 -27.80
N ILE A 51 -18.49 -6.51 -26.95
CA ILE A 51 -17.26 -6.52 -26.16
C ILE A 51 -16.34 -7.65 -26.58
N THR A 52 -15.20 -7.26 -27.18
CA THR A 52 -14.10 -8.17 -27.49
C THR A 52 -13.20 -8.36 -26.26
N LEU A 53 -13.17 -9.58 -25.73
CA LEU A 53 -12.37 -9.91 -24.54
C LEU A 53 -10.86 -9.74 -24.79
N LEU A 54 -10.18 -9.20 -23.77
CA LEU A 54 -8.72 -9.11 -23.73
C LEU A 54 -8.11 -10.46 -23.37
N LYS A 55 -7.14 -10.92 -24.17
CA LYS A 55 -6.47 -12.22 -23.98
C LYS A 55 -5.41 -12.21 -22.88
N ASP A 56 -4.95 -11.03 -22.47
CA ASP A 56 -3.85 -10.83 -21.52
C ASP A 56 -4.32 -10.62 -20.08
N VAL A 57 -5.59 -10.89 -19.78
CA VAL A 57 -6.17 -10.83 -18.44
C VAL A 57 -6.01 -12.17 -17.73
N SER A 58 -5.54 -12.16 -16.48
CA SER A 58 -5.26 -13.39 -15.72
C SER A 58 -5.93 -13.39 -14.35
N VAL A 59 -6.40 -14.58 -13.92
CA VAL A 59 -6.90 -14.84 -12.56
C VAL A 59 -5.87 -14.55 -11.47
N ARG A 60 -4.59 -14.51 -11.84
CA ARG A 60 -3.45 -14.26 -10.95
C ARG A 60 -3.06 -12.79 -10.88
N ASP A 61 -3.62 -11.93 -11.73
CA ASP A 61 -3.29 -10.50 -11.74
C ASP A 61 -3.56 -9.90 -10.36
N SER A 62 -2.61 -9.13 -9.84
CA SER A 62 -2.74 -8.48 -8.53
C SER A 62 -3.78 -7.36 -8.57
N ASN A 63 -4.33 -6.97 -7.41
CA ASN A 63 -5.24 -5.82 -7.33
C ASN A 63 -4.60 -4.54 -7.90
N ASP A 64 -3.29 -4.38 -7.74
CA ASP A 64 -2.56 -3.23 -8.31
C ASP A 64 -2.54 -3.26 -9.84
N THR A 65 -2.30 -4.44 -10.44
CA THR A 65 -2.36 -4.65 -11.90
C THR A 65 -3.75 -4.31 -12.45
N ILE A 66 -4.79 -4.81 -11.77
CA ILE A 66 -6.20 -4.58 -12.14
C ILE A 66 -6.53 -3.08 -12.07
N ILE A 67 -6.16 -2.43 -10.95
CA ILE A 67 -6.35 -1.00 -10.72
C ILE A 67 -5.69 -0.15 -11.81
N GLU A 68 -4.45 -0.49 -12.18
CA GLU A 68 -3.69 0.23 -13.20
C GLU A 68 -4.32 0.08 -14.58
N ARG A 69 -4.70 -1.15 -14.97
CA ARG A 69 -5.33 -1.44 -16.26
C ARG A 69 -6.69 -0.75 -16.41
N ILE A 70 -7.52 -0.75 -15.36
CA ILE A 70 -8.86 -0.12 -15.36
C ILE A 70 -8.76 1.40 -15.11
N ARG A 71 -7.57 1.91 -14.76
CA ARG A 71 -7.32 3.31 -14.40
C ARG A 71 -8.28 3.79 -13.30
N ILE A 72 -8.37 3.03 -12.22
CA ILE A 72 -9.19 3.37 -11.05
C ILE A 72 -8.49 4.49 -10.28
N THR A 73 -9.16 5.62 -10.08
CA THR A 73 -8.61 6.72 -9.26
C THR A 73 -8.95 6.54 -7.78
N LYS A 74 -8.23 7.23 -6.89
CA LYS A 74 -8.52 7.22 -5.45
C LYS A 74 -9.91 7.76 -5.12
N ASN A 75 -10.36 8.77 -5.88
CA ASN A 75 -11.69 9.35 -5.68
C ASN A 75 -12.78 8.36 -6.09
N GLN A 76 -12.59 7.64 -7.21
CA GLN A 76 -13.51 6.57 -7.64
C GLN A 76 -13.58 5.43 -6.62
N SER A 77 -12.43 4.97 -6.13
CA SER A 77 -12.40 3.91 -5.12
C SER A 77 -13.11 4.31 -3.82
N LYS A 78 -13.05 5.58 -3.42
CA LYS A 78 -13.80 6.09 -2.26
C LYS A 78 -15.29 6.25 -2.57
N LEU A 79 -15.63 6.86 -3.69
CA LEU A 79 -17.00 7.16 -4.10
C LEU A 79 -17.84 5.88 -4.26
N LEU A 80 -17.23 4.83 -4.81
CA LEU A 80 -17.89 3.54 -5.05
C LEU A 80 -17.68 2.55 -3.90
N GLU A 81 -17.01 2.97 -2.82
CA GLU A 81 -16.69 2.11 -1.68
C GLU A 81 -16.09 0.77 -2.12
N LEU A 82 -15.04 0.83 -2.96
CA LEU A 82 -14.32 -0.35 -3.42
C LEU A 82 -13.44 -0.85 -2.28
N GLU A 83 -13.84 -1.95 -1.65
CA GLU A 83 -13.20 -2.47 -0.45
C GLU A 83 -11.89 -3.19 -0.79
N THR A 84 -11.89 -3.93 -1.89
CA THR A 84 -10.80 -4.83 -2.29
C THR A 84 -9.87 -4.16 -3.30
N LEU A 85 -10.43 -3.37 -4.22
CA LEU A 85 -9.68 -2.50 -5.14
C LEU A 85 -9.39 -1.13 -4.51
N ARG A 86 -9.30 -1.08 -3.18
CA ARG A 86 -8.91 0.11 -2.44
C ARG A 86 -7.41 0.34 -2.58
N HIS A 87 -7.06 1.47 -3.18
CA HIS A 87 -5.67 1.90 -3.32
C HIS A 87 -4.99 1.94 -1.95
N ASP A 88 -4.06 1.04 -1.71
CA ASP A 88 -3.16 1.11 -0.55
C ASP A 88 -2.09 2.18 -0.80
N ALA A 89 -2.54 3.43 -0.83
CA ALA A 89 -1.79 4.62 -1.21
C ALA A 89 -0.57 4.89 -0.30
N LYS A 90 -0.54 4.26 0.88
CA LYS A 90 0.55 4.33 1.85
C LYS A 90 1.66 3.36 1.48
N LYS A 91 1.32 2.11 1.15
CA LYS A 91 2.26 1.07 0.75
C LYS A 91 2.99 1.44 -0.54
N ARG A 92 2.29 1.98 -1.54
CA ARG A 92 2.91 2.46 -2.81
C ARG A 92 3.80 3.70 -2.62
N ARG A 93 3.45 4.64 -1.73
CA ARG A 93 4.34 5.78 -1.42
C ARG A 93 5.63 5.30 -0.77
N GLN A 94 5.52 4.36 0.16
CA GLN A 94 6.68 3.76 0.82
C GLN A 94 7.54 2.97 -0.18
N GLN A 95 6.95 2.09 -0.99
CA GLN A 95 7.70 1.33 -2.02
C GLN A 95 8.41 2.22 -3.04
N ARG A 96 7.75 3.28 -3.57
CA ARG A 96 8.41 4.21 -4.50
C ARG A 96 9.53 5.01 -3.82
N TYR A 97 9.34 5.41 -2.57
CA TYR A 97 10.38 6.09 -1.79
C TYR A 97 11.59 5.16 -1.55
N MET A 98 11.34 3.87 -1.27
CA MET A 98 12.39 2.85 -1.10
C MET A 98 13.17 2.63 -2.39
N GLN A 99 12.46 2.36 -3.49
CA GLN A 99 13.08 2.13 -4.81
C GLN A 99 13.91 3.34 -5.27
N ASN A 100 13.43 4.56 -5.04
CA ASN A 100 14.11 5.76 -5.52
C ASN A 100 15.26 6.24 -4.62
N LYS A 101 15.33 5.81 -3.35
CA LYS A 101 16.28 6.37 -2.37
C LYS A 101 17.23 5.34 -1.76
N HIS A 102 16.87 4.05 -1.78
CA HIS A 102 17.60 3.00 -1.06
C HIS A 102 17.93 1.77 -1.93
N GLY A 103 17.60 1.77 -3.22
CA GLY A 103 17.95 0.67 -4.13
C GLY A 103 17.20 -0.62 -3.78
N SER A 104 17.88 -1.77 -3.86
CA SER A 104 17.35 -3.14 -3.68
C SER A 104 17.06 -3.55 -2.23
N GLU A 105 17.09 -2.62 -1.27
CA GLU A 105 16.75 -2.88 0.14
C GLU A 105 15.27 -3.25 0.28
N THR A 106 14.99 -4.36 0.95
CA THR A 106 13.64 -4.82 1.26
C THR A 106 12.98 -3.92 2.32
N MET A 107 11.65 -4.01 2.43
CA MET A 107 10.91 -3.25 3.44
C MET A 107 11.34 -3.57 4.87
N ASP A 108 11.70 -4.83 5.12
CA ASP A 108 12.10 -5.32 6.45
C ASP A 108 13.50 -4.81 6.80
N GLU A 109 14.47 -4.93 5.89
CA GLU A 109 15.84 -4.38 6.05
C GLU A 109 15.81 -2.85 6.31
N TYR A 110 14.93 -2.12 5.63
CA TYR A 110 14.75 -0.70 5.90
C TYR A 110 14.21 -0.41 7.30
N GLN A 111 13.22 -1.19 7.75
CA GLN A 111 12.64 -1.04 9.08
C GLN A 111 13.69 -1.32 10.15
N ASP A 112 14.46 -2.38 9.98
CA ASP A 112 15.57 -2.75 10.87
C ASP A 112 16.61 -1.63 10.95
N ARG A 113 16.99 -1.03 9.82
CA ARG A 113 17.92 0.11 9.79
C ARG A 113 17.35 1.35 10.48
N LEU A 114 16.06 1.63 10.29
CA LEU A 114 15.41 2.74 10.99
C LEU A 114 15.36 2.51 12.51
N GLN A 115 15.13 1.27 12.93
CA GLN A 115 15.13 0.87 14.33
C GLN A 115 16.54 0.99 14.92
N LEU A 116 17.56 0.52 14.23
CA LEU A 116 18.95 0.65 14.67
C LEU A 116 19.35 2.13 14.87
N ARG A 117 19.10 3.00 13.87
CA ARG A 117 19.38 4.45 14.02
C ARG A 117 18.61 5.09 15.18
N ARG A 118 17.39 4.62 15.43
CA ARG A 118 16.57 5.12 16.54
C ARG A 118 17.21 4.76 17.88
N GLN A 119 17.64 3.51 18.03
CA GLN A 119 18.32 3.02 19.23
C GLN A 119 19.64 3.77 19.47
N GLU A 120 20.47 3.94 18.43
CA GLU A 120 21.71 4.72 18.51
C GLU A 120 21.45 6.16 18.98
N SER A 121 20.44 6.82 18.38
CA SER A 121 20.05 8.19 18.77
C SER A 121 19.57 8.27 20.22
N TYR A 122 18.89 7.24 20.72
CA TYR A 122 18.42 7.17 22.10
C TYR A 122 19.58 6.94 23.09
N GLN A 123 20.52 6.07 22.76
CA GLN A 123 21.72 5.84 23.58
C GLN A 123 22.56 7.11 23.70
N GLU A 124 22.76 7.82 22.58
CA GLU A 124 23.49 9.09 22.58
C GLU A 124 22.74 10.16 23.37
N TYR A 125 21.41 10.18 23.32
CA TYR A 125 20.60 11.01 24.20
C TYR A 125 20.83 10.70 25.69
N LEU A 126 20.81 9.42 26.08
CA LEU A 126 21.03 9.04 27.48
C LEU A 126 22.43 9.43 27.97
N LYS A 127 23.45 9.29 27.14
CA LYS A 127 24.82 9.70 27.44
C LYS A 127 24.90 11.21 27.70
N GLN A 128 24.46 12.02 26.74
CA GLN A 128 24.48 13.48 26.88
C GLN A 128 23.58 13.97 28.03
N LYS A 129 22.53 13.21 28.36
CA LYS A 129 21.70 13.49 29.55
C LYS A 129 22.41 13.26 30.87
N LYS A 130 23.24 12.23 30.97
CA LYS A 130 24.09 12.03 32.16
C LYS A 130 25.05 13.19 32.36
N ASP A 131 25.51 13.80 31.27
CA ASP A 131 26.39 14.98 31.28
C ASP A 131 25.63 16.31 31.55
N GLY A 132 24.33 16.25 31.91
CA GLY A 132 23.53 17.42 32.25
C GLY A 132 23.07 18.26 31.04
N ILE A 133 23.28 17.79 29.81
CA ILE A 133 22.94 18.55 28.60
C ILE A 133 21.41 18.67 28.45
N SER A 134 20.92 19.87 28.14
CA SER A 134 19.49 20.11 27.92
C SER A 134 18.97 19.32 26.71
N THR A 135 17.71 18.86 26.74
CA THR A 135 17.13 18.06 25.64
C THR A 135 17.14 18.82 24.31
N THR A 136 16.98 20.14 24.39
CA THR A 136 17.07 21.05 23.24
C THR A 136 18.45 21.02 22.62
N GLN A 137 19.50 21.03 23.44
CA GLN A 137 20.88 20.99 22.94
C GLN A 137 21.25 19.60 22.39
N VAL A 138 20.79 18.52 23.03
CA VAL A 138 20.95 17.16 22.48
C VAL A 138 20.30 17.04 21.10
N ALA A 139 19.09 17.58 20.90
CA ALA A 139 18.43 17.58 19.60
C ALA A 139 19.26 18.30 18.52
N LYS A 140 19.91 19.42 18.88
CA LYS A 140 20.83 20.14 17.99
C LYS A 140 22.07 19.30 17.67
N ASN A 141 22.69 18.68 18.67
CA ASN A 141 23.88 17.84 18.50
C ASN A 141 23.59 16.62 17.61
N LEU A 142 22.40 16.05 17.70
CA LEU A 142 21.94 14.93 16.87
C LEU A 142 21.37 15.36 15.52
N HIS A 143 21.46 16.66 15.17
CA HIS A 143 20.94 17.23 13.93
C HIS A 143 19.49 16.85 13.62
N MET A 144 18.62 16.86 14.64
CA MET A 144 17.21 16.51 14.50
C MET A 144 16.28 17.51 15.19
N SER A 145 15.01 17.50 14.78
CA SER A 145 14.00 18.35 15.44
C SER A 145 13.73 17.86 16.87
N ARG A 146 13.41 18.79 17.77
CA ARG A 146 13.03 18.47 19.16
C ARG A 146 11.87 17.48 19.22
N GLY A 147 10.86 17.68 18.38
CA GLY A 147 9.69 16.79 18.31
C GLY A 147 10.08 15.36 17.93
N ARG A 148 11.00 15.19 16.96
CA ARG A 148 11.51 13.87 16.57
C ARG A 148 12.28 13.22 17.72
N LEU A 149 13.12 13.95 18.44
CA LEU A 149 13.83 13.43 19.61
C LEU A 149 12.85 12.94 20.69
N TYR A 150 11.79 13.69 20.98
CA TYR A 150 10.76 13.26 21.95
C TYR A 150 10.01 12.00 21.51
N GLN A 151 9.73 11.85 20.21
CA GLN A 151 9.13 10.63 19.67
C GLN A 151 10.04 9.42 19.89
N ILE A 152 11.34 9.56 19.65
CA ILE A 152 12.34 8.50 19.90
C ILE A 152 12.35 8.12 21.38
N ILE A 153 12.48 9.11 22.28
CA ILE A 153 12.49 8.88 23.74
C ILE A 153 11.21 8.16 24.19
N THR A 154 10.06 8.58 23.68
CA THR A 154 8.77 8.00 24.07
C THR A 154 8.60 6.57 23.55
N ALA A 155 9.06 6.29 22.33
CA ALA A 155 9.01 4.95 21.75
C ALA A 155 9.89 3.97 22.54
N GLU A 156 11.17 4.31 22.75
CA GLU A 156 12.13 3.43 23.44
C GLU A 156 11.76 3.20 24.91
N ARG A 157 11.15 4.19 25.59
CA ARG A 157 10.62 4.00 26.96
C ARG A 157 9.43 3.06 27.04
N LYS A 158 8.61 2.98 25.99
CA LYS A 158 7.50 2.03 25.94
C LYS A 158 8.00 0.62 25.66
N ASP A 159 9.04 0.49 24.84
CA ASP A 159 9.61 -0.79 24.45
C ASP A 159 10.51 -1.38 25.55
N GLY A 160 11.21 -0.55 26.33
CA GLY A 160 12.05 -0.98 27.46
C GLY A 160 11.32 -1.24 28.79
N ASN A 161 9.99 -1.05 28.83
CA ASN A 161 9.13 -1.41 29.97
C ASN A 161 8.37 -2.74 29.73
N ARG A 162 8.85 -3.55 28.80
CA ARG A 162 8.39 -4.93 28.54
C ARG A 162 9.43 -5.95 28.97
#